data_AF-A0A1F3XBY5-F1
#
_entry.id   AF-A0A1F3XBY5-F1
#
_cell.length_a   1.000
_cell.length_b   1.000
_cell.length_c   1.000
_cell.angle_alpha   90.00
_cell.angle_beta   90.00
_cell.angle_gamma   90.00
#
_symmetry.space_group_name_H-M   'P 1'
#
loop_
_entity.id
_entity.type
_entity.pdbx_description
1 polymer ?
#
loop_
_entity_poly.entity_id
_entity_poly.type
_entity_poly.pdbx_seq_one_letter_code
_entity_poly.pdbx_strand_id
1 'polypeptide(L)' 'MQDTRISTDEAAVLKGMILEAAALEEQTRIDLIASPVADVVNCRVEVQSSFARKALVDRYHGVAIGGSVYFTLPWHEAND' A
#
# COMPACT_ATOMS: atom_id res chain seq x y z
N MET A 1 -9.79 -21.42 8.65
CA MET A 1 -9.18 -20.10 8.39
C MET A 1 -8.18 -20.33 7.28
N GLN A 2 -8.54 -20.03 6.02
CA GLN A 2 -7.60 -20.16 4.90
C GLN A 2 -6.45 -19.17 5.11
N ASP A 3 -5.24 -19.57 4.74
CA ASP A 3 -4.06 -18.72 4.73
C ASP A 3 -4.37 -17.41 3.99
N THR A 4 -4.54 -16.32 4.76
CA THR A 4 -4.81 -14.98 4.24
C THR A 4 -3.50 -14.40 3.72
N ARG A 5 -2.95 -15.03 2.66
CA ARG A 5 -1.70 -14.64 2.03
C ARG A 5 -1.99 -13.99 0.69
N ILE A 6 -1.51 -12.77 0.52
CA ILE A 6 -1.48 -12.12 -0.78
C ILE A 6 -0.54 -12.89 -1.72
N SER A 7 -1.00 -13.19 -2.93
CA SER A 7 -0.14 -13.82 -3.93
C SER A 7 0.95 -12.84 -4.41
N THR A 8 2.01 -13.37 -5.01
CA THR A 8 3.09 -12.54 -5.57
C THR A 8 2.59 -11.58 -6.64
N ASP A 9 1.66 -12.03 -7.48
CA ASP A 9 1.12 -11.23 -8.59
C ASP A 9 0.25 -10.08 -8.07
N GLU A 10 -0.65 -10.36 -7.12
CA GLU A 10 -1.45 -9.31 -6.47
C GLU A 10 -0.57 -8.28 -5.75
N ALA A 11 0.47 -8.76 -5.05
CA ALA A 11 1.41 -7.88 -4.37
C ALA A 11 2.17 -6.99 -5.35
N ALA A 12 2.52 -7.49 -6.54
CA ALA A 12 3.18 -6.71 -7.58
C ALA A 12 2.25 -5.62 -8.14
N VAL A 13 0.98 -5.95 -8.40
CA VAL A 13 -0.03 -4.98 -8.86
C VAL A 13 -0.23 -3.87 -7.84
N LEU A 14 -0.46 -4.22 -6.56
CA LEU A 14 -0.65 -3.22 -5.50
C LEU A 14 0.59 -2.33 -5.33
N LYS A 15 1.80 -2.89 -5.38
CA LYS A 15 3.03 -2.10 -5.33
C LYS A 15 3.13 -1.14 -6.51
N GLY A 16 2.84 -1.59 -7.72
CA GLY A 16 2.83 -0.74 -8.92
C GLY A 16 1.89 0.45 -8.77
N MET A 17 0.66 0.20 -8.33
CA MET A 17 -0.33 1.27 -8.10
C MET A 17 0.15 2.30 -7.07
N ILE A 18 0.76 1.85 -5.97
CA ILE A 18 1.28 2.73 -4.91
C ILE A 18 2.46 3.56 -5.41
N LEU A 19 3.36 2.95 -6.18
CA LEU A 19 4.51 3.63 -6.76
C LEU A 19 4.06 4.74 -7.73
N GLU A 20 3.13 4.42 -8.61
CA GLU A 20 2.59 5.34 -9.61
C GLU A 20 1.85 6.52 -8.96
N ALA A 21 1.03 6.25 -7.94
CA ALA A 21 0.25 7.25 -7.22
C ALA A 21 1.08 8.40 -6.63
N ALA A 22 2.34 8.15 -6.28
CA ALA A 22 3.21 9.11 -5.62
C ALA A 22 4.52 9.36 -6.38
N ALA A 23 4.60 8.89 -7.64
CA ALA A 23 5.79 8.97 -8.50
C ALA A 23 7.07 8.51 -7.78
N LEU A 24 6.97 7.37 -7.08
CA LEU A 24 8.05 6.80 -6.28
C LEU A 24 9.00 5.97 -7.16
N GLU A 25 10.25 5.85 -6.72
CA GLU A 25 11.22 4.94 -7.34
C GLU A 25 10.84 3.48 -7.09
N GLU A 26 11.09 2.58 -8.05
CA GLU A 26 10.77 1.14 -7.94
C GLU A 26 11.41 0.46 -6.73
N GLN A 27 12.57 0.94 -6.29
CA GLN A 27 13.29 0.44 -5.11
C GLN A 27 12.69 0.90 -3.77
N THR A 28 11.63 1.69 -3.79
CA THR A 28 10.96 2.17 -2.57
C THR A 28 10.44 0.98 -1.77
N ARG A 29 10.77 0.95 -0.48
CA ARG A 29 10.32 -0.12 0.41
C ARG A 29 8.82 0.00 0.67
N ILE A 30 8.08 -1.02 0.24
CA ILE A 30 6.65 -1.19 0.47
C ILE A 30 6.40 -2.54 1.13
N ASP A 31 5.92 -2.49 2.37
CA ASP A 31 5.46 -3.67 3.11
C ASP A 31 3.93 -3.80 2.93
N LEU A 32 3.46 -4.98 2.49
CA LEU A 32 2.04 -5.30 2.33
C LEU A 32 1.68 -6.44 3.29
N ILE A 33 0.68 -6.20 4.15
CA ILE A 33 0.25 -7.15 5.17
C ILE A 33 -1.26 -7.39 5.00
N ALA A 34 -1.61 -8.55 4.46
CA ALA A 34 -2.98 -9.02 4.38
C ALA A 34 -3.59 -9.14 5.79
N SER A 35 -4.80 -8.60 5.97
CA SER A 35 -5.52 -8.69 7.24
C SER A 35 -6.16 -10.08 7.38
N PRO A 36 -5.93 -10.82 8.49
CA PRO A 36 -6.54 -12.13 8.69
C PRO A 36 -8.02 -12.08 9.09
N VAL A 37 -8.56 -10.88 9.35
CA VAL A 37 -9.90 -10.66 9.92
C VAL A 37 -10.80 -9.77 9.06
N ALA A 38 -10.26 -9.18 7.98
CA ALA A 38 -10.99 -8.31 7.07
C ALA A 38 -10.39 -8.42 5.67
N ASP A 39 -11.20 -8.16 4.63
CA ASP A 39 -10.78 -8.25 3.24
C ASP A 39 -9.98 -7.01 2.79
N VAL A 40 -8.86 -6.77 3.47
CA VAL A 40 -8.03 -5.58 3.28
C VAL A 40 -6.55 -5.91 3.39
N VAL A 41 -5.74 -5.06 2.76
CA VAL A 41 -4.29 -5.06 2.84
C VAL A 41 -3.83 -3.80 3.55
N ASN A 42 -3.09 -3.97 4.64
CA ASN A 42 -2.41 -2.87 5.31
C ASN A 42 -1.07 -2.60 4.62
N CYS A 43 -0.87 -1.35 4.22
CA CYS A 43 0.29 -0.91 3.48
C CYS A 43 1.16 -0.01 4.37
N ARG A 44 2.47 -0.23 4.31
CA ARG A 44 3.48 0.70 4.85
C ARG A 44 4.46 1.05 3.74
N VAL A 45 4.61 2.34 3.49
CA VAL A 45 5.52 2.88 2.46
C VAL A 45 6.56 3.77 3.13
N GLU A 46 7.84 3.46 2.96
CA GLU A 46 8.92 4.36 3.40
C GLU A 46 9.09 5.50 2.38
N VAL A 47 8.92 6.75 2.83
CA VAL A 47 8.95 7.91 1.94
C VAL A 47 9.69 9.09 2.56
N GLN A 48 10.72 9.54 1.85
CA GLN A 48 11.56 10.67 2.25
C GLN A 48 11.06 12.00 1.64
N SER A 49 10.49 11.95 0.44
CA SER A 49 9.93 13.12 -0.22
C SER A 49 8.64 13.59 0.46
N SER A 50 8.59 14.86 0.85
CA SER A 50 7.39 15.49 1.40
C SER A 50 6.23 15.56 0.40
N PHE A 51 6.55 15.69 -0.90
CA PHE A 51 5.57 15.66 -1.99
C PHE A 51 4.93 14.28 -2.11
N ALA A 52 5.74 13.23 -2.21
CA ALA A 52 5.23 11.87 -2.33
C ALA A 52 4.46 11.43 -1.07
N ARG A 53 4.93 11.87 0.11
CA ARG A 53 4.19 11.69 1.37
C ARG A 53 2.79 12.29 1.30
N LYS A 54 2.67 13.54 0.86
CA LYS A 54 1.38 14.22 0.73
C LYS A 54 0.49 13.51 -0.29
N ALA A 55 1.04 13.10 -1.43
CA ALA A 55 0.28 12.36 -2.45
C ALA A 55 -0.33 11.06 -1.90
N LEU A 56 0.45 10.26 -1.15
CA LEU A 56 -0.06 9.04 -0.53
C LEU A 56 -1.12 9.31 0.55
N VAL A 57 -0.89 10.32 1.41
CA VAL A 57 -1.84 10.72 2.46
C VAL A 57 -3.15 11.19 1.84
N ASP A 58 -3.09 12.05 0.83
CA ASP A 58 -4.28 12.62 0.20
C ASP A 58 -5.05 11.56 -0.60
N ARG A 59 -4.36 10.67 -1.33
CA ARG A 59 -4.99 9.65 -2.18
C ARG A 59 -5.57 8.49 -1.40
N TYR A 60 -4.85 7.98 -0.40
CA TYR A 60 -5.23 6.77 0.33
C TYR A 60 -5.76 7.08 1.73
N HIS A 61 -5.98 8.35 2.04
CA HIS A 61 -6.39 8.82 3.37
C HIS A 61 -5.47 8.26 4.48
N GLY A 62 -4.18 8.17 4.16
CA GLY A 62 -3.18 7.54 5.01
C GLY A 62 -2.71 8.42 6.17
N VAL A 63 -2.01 7.80 7.11
CA VAL A 63 -1.38 8.48 8.25
C VAL A 63 0.13 8.46 8.08
N ALA A 64 0.76 9.63 8.15
CA ALA A 64 2.20 9.76 8.13
C ALA A 64 2.78 9.67 9.54
N ILE A 65 3.69 8.73 9.78
CA ILE A 65 4.38 8.54 11.06
C ILE A 65 5.87 8.39 10.78
N GLY A 66 6.66 9.35 11.27
CA GLY A 66 8.11 9.38 11.04
C GLY A 66 8.47 9.44 9.55
N GLY A 67 9.22 8.44 9.08
CA GLY A 67 9.65 8.28 7.68
C GLY A 67 8.69 7.46 6.80
N SER A 68 7.51 7.09 7.31
CA SER A 68 6.60 6.18 6.61
C SER A 68 5.18 6.74 6.50
N VAL A 69 4.43 6.27 5.50
CA VAL A 69 2.99 6.47 5.37
C VAL A 69 2.30 5.11 5.48
N TYR A 70 1.23 5.08 6.26
CA TYR A 70 0.41 3.90 6.54
C TYR A 70 -0.99 4.11 6.01
N PHE A 71 -1.55 3.14 5.30
CA PHE A 71 -2.92 3.17 4.80
C PHE A 71 -3.43 1.75 4.56
N THR A 72 -4.72 1.62 4.29
CA THR A 72 -5.38 0.33 4.06
C THR A 72 -6.08 0.37 2.71
N LEU A 73 -5.93 -0.71 1.93
CA LEU A 73 -6.63 -0.90 0.66
C LEU A 73 -7.59 -2.09 0.76
N PRO A 74 -8.76 -2.04 0.12
CA PRO A 74 -9.59 -3.23 -0.07
C PRO A 74 -8.83 -4.26 -0.91
N TRP A 75 -8.97 -5.55 -0.57
CA TRP A 75 -8.35 -6.63 -1.34
C TRP A 75 -9.20 -6.98 -2.57
N HIS A 76 -10.53 -7.11 -2.44
CA HIS A 76 -11.45 -7.42 -3.56
C HIS A 76 -12.38 -6.26 -3.98
N GLU A 77 -11.85 -5.16 -4.49
CA GLU A 77 -12.66 -4.20 -5.28
C GLU A 77 -12.06 -3.94 -6.68
N ALA A 78 -11.65 -5.01 -7.37
CA ALA A 78 -11.20 -4.94 -8.77
C ALA A 78 -11.60 -6.18 -9.60
N ASN A 79 -12.69 -6.88 -9.25
CA ASN A 79 -13.18 -8.06 -9.98
C ASN A 79 -14.72 -8.08 -10.15
N ASP A 80 -15.38 -6.92 -10.13
CA ASP A 80 -16.78 -6.79 -10.58
C ASP A 80 -16.84 -5.89 -11.82
#